data_AF-A0A1I8I811-F1
#
_entry.id   AF-A0A1I8I811-F1
#
_cell.length_a   1.000
_cell.length_b   1.000
_cell.length_c   1.000
_cell.angle_alpha   90.00
_cell.angle_beta   90.00
_cell.angle_gamma   90.00
#
_symmetry.space_group_name_H-M   'P 1'
#
loop_
_entity.id
_entity.type
_entity.pdbx_description
1 polymer ?
#
loop_
_entity_poly.entity_id
_entity_poly.type
_entity_poly.pdbx_seq_one_letter_code
_entity_poly.pdbx_strand_id
1 'polypeptide(L)'
;MSQRVCASHCLMETRWKYFGLADGRRCLCGNKIQSQIIPKYYCNASCFNYLYHKKCGGRGAIEVFDLKPVPKIYSGQSALDVYEPEGAPIDMQPMIPENK
;
A
#
# COMPACT_ATOMS: atom_id res chain seq x y z
N MET A 1 9.13 -2.46 6.09
CA MET A 1 8.30 -1.91 4.98
C MET A 1 7.04 -1.31 5.58
N SER A 2 6.52 -0.20 5.05
CA SER A 2 5.26 0.41 5.51
C SER A 2 4.45 0.93 4.32
N GLN A 3 3.15 1.18 4.53
CA GLN A 3 2.25 1.78 3.52
C GLN A 3 2.85 3.07 2.95
N ARG A 4 3.27 3.99 3.82
CA ARG A 4 3.88 5.27 3.43
C ARG A 4 5.15 5.10 2.61
N VAL A 5 6.05 4.20 3.02
CA VAL A 5 7.30 3.96 2.27
C VAL A 5 6.99 3.40 0.88
N CYS A 6 6.05 2.46 0.77
CA CYS A 6 5.67 1.88 -0.51
C CYS A 6 4.96 2.90 -1.42
N ALA A 7 4.02 3.68 -0.88
CA ALA A 7 3.34 4.75 -1.62
C ALA A 7 4.33 5.78 -2.18
N SER A 8 5.26 6.27 -1.34
CA SER A 8 6.29 7.21 -1.78
C SER A 8 7.16 6.63 -2.89
N HIS A 9 7.57 5.37 -2.76
CA HIS A 9 8.33 4.68 -3.79
C HIS A 9 7.57 4.63 -5.12
N CYS A 10 6.31 4.20 -5.11
CA CYS A 10 5.50 4.14 -6.32
C CYS A 10 5.25 5.54 -6.92
N LEU A 11 5.06 6.59 -6.11
CA LEU A 11 4.92 7.95 -6.61
C LEU A 11 6.19 8.49 -7.28
N MET A 12 7.36 8.06 -6.82
CA MET A 12 8.66 8.48 -7.37
C MET A 12 9.01 7.79 -8.68
N GLU A 13 8.58 6.56 -8.90
CA GLU A 13 8.88 5.83 -10.14
C GLU A 13 8.11 6.38 -11.36
N THR A 14 6.78 6.44 -11.26
CA THR A 14 5.86 6.75 -12.36
C THR A 14 4.51 7.16 -11.76
N ARG A 15 3.60 7.73 -12.57
CA ARG A 15 2.21 7.98 -12.15
C ARG A 15 1.40 6.68 -12.08
N TRP A 16 1.79 5.78 -11.18
CA TRP A 16 1.02 4.58 -10.85
C TRP A 16 -0.32 4.98 -10.22
N LYS A 17 -1.36 4.15 -10.42
CA LYS A 17 -2.69 4.36 -9.81
C LYS A 17 -2.86 3.66 -8.48
N TYR A 18 -2.08 2.61 -8.25
CA TYR A 18 -2.19 1.76 -7.07
C TYR A 18 -0.81 1.40 -6.55
N PHE A 19 -0.76 1.11 -5.25
CA PHE A 19 0.33 0.39 -4.65
C PHE A 19 -0.20 -0.76 -3.80
N GLY A 20 0.64 -1.73 -3.49
CA GLY A 20 0.27 -2.88 -2.68
C GLY A 20 1.39 -3.38 -1.79
N LEU A 21 1.02 -3.97 -0.66
CA LEU A 21 1.93 -4.61 0.27
C LEU A 21 1.70 -6.13 0.27
N ALA A 22 2.76 -6.92 0.23
CA ALA A 22 2.66 -8.38 0.27
C ALA A 22 3.78 -9.03 1.09
N ASP A 23 3.50 -10.20 1.67
CA ASP A 23 4.45 -11.00 2.46
C ASP A 23 5.26 -10.21 3.51
N GLY A 24 4.69 -9.16 4.11
CA GLY A 24 5.34 -8.37 5.16
C GLY A 24 6.45 -7.42 4.69
N ARG A 25 6.98 -7.59 3.47
CA ARG A 25 8.15 -6.83 2.98
C ARG A 25 8.06 -6.35 1.53
N ARG A 26 7.20 -6.96 0.71
CA ARG A 26 7.09 -6.62 -0.71
C ARG A 26 6.25 -5.37 -0.89
N CYS A 27 6.72 -4.48 -1.76
CA CYS A 27 6.00 -3.32 -2.26
C CYS A 27 5.74 -3.55 -3.75
N LEU A 28 4.52 -3.27 -4.19
CA LEU A 28 4.05 -3.46 -5.55
C LEU A 28 3.48 -2.13 -6.03
N CYS A 29 3.76 -1.74 -7.27
CA CYS A 29 3.21 -0.55 -7.91
C CYS A 29 2.49 -0.97 -9.20
N GLY A 30 1.36 -0.35 -9.52
CA GLY A 30 0.62 -0.75 -10.70
C GLY A 30 -0.51 0.19 -11.10
N ASN A 31 -0.96 0.03 -12.34
CA ASN A 31 -2.11 0.76 -12.90
C ASN A 31 -3.36 -0.09 -13.02
N LYS A 32 -3.22 -1.40 -12.83
CA LYS A 32 -4.28 -2.39 -12.96
C LYS A 32 -4.10 -3.41 -11.85
N ILE A 33 -5.23 -3.96 -11.47
CA ILE A 33 -5.34 -5.02 -10.49
C ILE A 33 -5.87 -6.22 -11.27
N GLN A 34 -5.07 -7.28 -11.35
CA GLN A 34 -5.41 -8.53 -12.04
C GLN A 34 -5.43 -9.63 -10.99
N SER A 35 -6.46 -9.64 -10.17
CA SER A 35 -6.58 -10.59 -9.07
C SER A 35 -8.00 -10.61 -8.51
N GLN A 36 -8.31 -11.70 -7.81
CA GLN A 36 -9.59 -11.82 -7.11
C GLN A 36 -9.50 -11.11 -5.76
N ILE A 37 -10.58 -10.43 -5.39
CA ILE A 37 -10.77 -9.89 -4.04
C ILE A 37 -10.96 -11.06 -3.09
N ILE A 38 -10.22 -11.05 -1.99
CA ILE A 38 -10.31 -12.08 -0.94
C ILE A 38 -10.76 -11.47 0.39
N PRO A 39 -11.00 -12.29 1.43
CA PRO A 39 -11.25 -11.78 2.78
C PRO A 39 -10.05 -11.07 3.42
N LYS A 40 -10.30 -10.00 4.19
CA LYS A 40 -9.27 -9.17 4.86
C LYS A 40 -8.31 -9.96 5.75
N TYR A 41 -8.78 -11.04 6.38
CA TYR A 41 -7.96 -11.83 7.30
C TYR A 41 -6.75 -12.51 6.62
N TYR A 42 -6.75 -12.65 5.28
CA TYR A 42 -5.58 -13.13 4.55
C TYR A 42 -4.42 -12.14 4.57
N CYS A 43 -4.69 -10.83 4.72
CA CYS A 43 -3.66 -9.79 4.85
C CYS A 43 -3.24 -9.58 6.32
N ASN A 44 -2.68 -10.64 6.92
CA ASN A 44 -2.28 -10.66 8.33
C ASN A 44 -0.75 -10.71 8.56
N ALA A 45 0.06 -10.61 7.50
CA ALA A 45 1.51 -10.62 7.60
C ALA A 45 2.02 -9.35 8.29
N SER A 46 2.85 -9.52 9.31
CA SER A 46 3.49 -8.40 9.99
C SER A 46 4.50 -7.71 9.07
N CYS A 47 4.52 -6.39 9.12
CA CYS A 47 5.52 -5.60 8.42
C CYS A 47 6.94 -5.89 8.93
N PHE A 48 7.88 -6.14 8.02
CA PHE A 48 9.29 -6.35 8.36
C PHE A 48 9.88 -5.08 8.99
N ASN A 49 10.58 -5.24 10.13
CA ASN A 49 11.20 -4.16 10.91
C ASN A 49 10.26 -3.02 11.33
N TYR A 50 8.98 -3.32 11.58
CA TYR A 50 8.03 -2.31 12.05
C TYR A 50 7.47 -2.67 13.43
N LEU A 51 7.56 -1.73 14.35
CA LEU A 51 6.99 -1.82 15.70
C LEU A 51 5.47 -1.55 15.64
N TYR A 52 4.70 -2.00 16.63
CA TYR A 52 3.24 -1.76 16.75
C TYR A 52 2.30 -2.61 15.86
N HIS A 53 2.67 -3.84 15.52
CA HIS A 53 1.75 -4.83 14.91
C HIS A 53 1.11 -4.42 13.57
N LYS A 54 1.67 -3.45 12.84
CA LYS A 54 1.17 -3.08 11.50
C LYS A 54 1.24 -4.27 10.55
N LYS A 55 0.21 -4.37 9.70
CA LYS A 55 0.08 -5.41 8.67
C LYS A 55 0.56 -4.88 7.32
N CYS A 56 1.20 -5.76 6.55
CA CYS A 56 1.78 -5.46 5.24
C CYS A 56 1.44 -6.60 4.28
N GLY A 57 0.16 -6.70 3.93
CA GLY A 57 -0.35 -7.82 3.12
C GLY A 57 -0.38 -9.15 3.86
N GLY A 58 -0.25 -10.23 3.10
CA GLY A 58 -0.33 -11.60 3.60
C GLY A 58 0.48 -12.58 2.75
N ARG A 59 0.59 -13.82 3.22
CA ARG A 59 1.24 -14.88 2.42
C ARG A 59 0.39 -15.20 1.20
N GLY A 60 0.84 -14.81 0.02
CA GLY A 60 0.04 -14.95 -1.21
C GLY A 60 -1.16 -13.99 -1.26
N ALA A 61 -1.13 -12.90 -0.48
CA ALA A 61 -2.14 -11.86 -0.47
C ALA A 61 -1.49 -10.48 -0.49
N ILE A 62 -2.05 -9.59 -1.29
CA ILE A 62 -1.66 -8.20 -1.47
C ILE A 62 -2.73 -7.35 -0.80
N GLU A 63 -2.33 -6.50 0.13
CA GLU A 63 -3.17 -5.40 0.57
C GLU A 63 -2.99 -4.24 -0.40
N VAL A 64 -4.04 -3.87 -1.14
CA VAL A 64 -3.99 -2.89 -2.23
C VAL A 64 -4.56 -1.54 -1.78
N PHE A 65 -3.95 -0.46 -2.25
CA PHE A 65 -4.30 0.91 -1.92
C PHE A 65 -4.28 1.80 -3.17
N ASP A 66 -5.19 2.77 -3.22
CA ASP A 66 -5.15 3.86 -4.20
C ASP A 66 -3.88 4.70 -4.01
N LEU A 67 -3.21 5.01 -5.13
CA LEU A 67 -2.09 5.93 -5.17
C LEU A 67 -2.57 7.29 -5.66
N LYS A 68 -3.02 8.13 -4.73
CA LYS A 68 -3.43 9.51 -5.01
C LYS A 68 -2.27 10.47 -4.73
N PRO A 69 -1.71 11.15 -5.76
CA PRO A 69 -0.75 12.21 -5.53
C PRO A 69 -1.44 13.34 -4.77
N VAL A 70 -0.90 13.72 -3.63
CA VAL A 70 -1.41 14.86 -2.87
C VAL A 70 -1.07 16.14 -3.66
N PRO A 71 -2.05 17.03 -3.94
CA PRO A 71 -1.78 18.28 -4.64
C PRO A 71 -0.75 19.13 -3.87
N LYS A 72 0.26 19.65 -4.58
CA LYS A 72 1.36 20.47 -4.04
C LYS A 72 0.94 21.81 -3.39
N ILE A 73 -0.36 22.06 -3.21
CA ILE A 73 -0.90 23.33 -2.70
C ILE A 73 -0.50 23.55 -1.22
N TYR A 74 -0.15 22.48 -0.50
CA TYR A 74 0.56 22.56 0.77
C TYR A 74 2.07 22.68 0.51
N SER A 75 2.51 23.79 -0.07
CA SER A 75 3.91 24.06 -0.46
C SER A 75 4.85 24.31 0.74
N GLY A 76 4.61 23.60 1.85
CA GLY A 76 5.36 23.64 3.10
C GLY A 76 5.20 22.37 3.94
N GLN A 77 4.26 21.48 3.61
CA GLN A 77 4.20 20.13 4.13
C GLN A 77 4.85 19.21 3.11
N SER A 78 5.86 18.45 3.55
CA SER A 78 6.50 17.48 2.68
C SER A 78 5.45 16.42 2.30
N ALA A 79 5.57 15.75 1.15
CA ALA A 79 4.68 14.62 0.77
C ALA A 79 4.64 13.51 1.85
N LEU A 80 5.56 13.60 2.81
CA LEU A 80 5.63 12.93 4.09
C LEU A 80 4.44 13.21 5.04
N ASP A 81 3.84 14.39 5.05
CA ASP A 81 2.91 14.81 6.11
C ASP A 81 1.44 14.46 5.83
N VAL A 82 1.09 14.08 4.59
CA VAL A 82 -0.31 13.85 4.19
C VAL A 82 -0.69 12.36 4.08
N TYR A 83 0.28 11.45 4.17
CA TYR A 83 -0.03 10.07 4.55
C TYR A 83 -0.06 9.98 6.08
N GLU A 84 -1.05 10.66 6.66
CA GLU A 84 -1.37 10.50 8.07
C GLU A 84 -2.01 9.11 8.25
N PRO A 85 -1.43 8.23 9.07
CA PRO A 85 -1.87 6.83 9.21
C PRO A 85 -3.22 6.64 9.93
N GLU A 86 -4.03 7.69 10.11
CA GLU A 86 -5.15 7.70 11.07
C GLU A 86 -6.51 8.11 10.47
N GLY A 87 -6.62 8.36 9.15
CA GLY A 87 -7.83 8.92 8.55
C GLY A 87 -8.38 8.13 7.37
N ALA A 88 -9.25 7.16 7.66
CA ALA A 88 -10.17 6.49 6.73
C ALA A 88 -9.54 5.60 5.63
N PRO A 89 -9.58 4.27 5.79
CA PRO A 89 -9.39 3.37 4.68
C PRO A 89 -10.60 3.44 3.73
N ILE A 90 -10.41 4.03 2.56
CA ILE A 90 -11.35 3.91 1.44
C ILE A 90 -11.03 2.58 0.75
N ASP A 91 -11.91 1.60 0.93
CA ASP A 91 -11.91 0.24 0.36
C ASP A 91 -10.56 -0.49 0.34
N MET A 92 -10.10 -0.85 1.54
CA MET A 92 -9.10 -1.91 1.73
C MET A 92 -9.63 -3.22 1.13
N GLN A 93 -9.13 -3.62 -0.03
CA GLN A 93 -9.43 -4.92 -0.60
C GLN A 93 -8.13 -5.74 -0.71
N PRO A 94 -8.03 -6.86 0.04
CA PRO A 94 -6.92 -7.77 -0.12
C PRO A 94 -7.13 -8.59 -1.41
N MET A 95 -6.04 -8.93 -2.10
CA MET A 95 -6.11 -9.62 -3.39
C MET A 95 -4.94 -10.58 -3.58
N ILE A 96 -5.13 -11.72 -4.23
CA ILE A 96 -4.04 -12.69 -4.47
C ILE A 96 -3.14 -12.20 -5.63
N PRO A 97 -1.81 -12.14 -5.53
CA PRO A 97 -0.97 -11.88 -6.71
C PRO A 97 -1.22 -12.96 -7.78
N GLU A 98 -1.61 -12.56 -8.99
CA GLU A 98 -1.48 -13.46 -10.14
C GLU A 98 0.01 -13.70 -10.41
N ASN A 99 0.43 -14.96 -10.31
CA ASN A 99 1.80 -15.37 -10.56
C ASN A 99 2.23 -14.95 -11.97
N LYS A 100 3.31 -14.16 -12.07
CA LYS A 100 4.10 -14.04 -13.29
C LYS A 100 5.57 -14.29 -12.96
#